data_AF-A0A358Y5K0-F1
#
_entry.id   AF-A0A358Y5K0-F1
#
_cell.length_a   1.000
_cell.length_b   1.000
_cell.length_c   1.000
_cell.angle_alpha   90.00
_cell.angle_beta   90.00
_cell.angle_gamma   90.00
#
_symmetry.space_group_name_H-M   'P 1'
#
loop_
_entity.id
_entity.type
_entity.pdbx_description
1 polymer ?
#
loop_
_entity_poly.entity_id
_entity_poly.type
_entity_poly.pdbx_seq_one_letter_code
_entity_poly.pdbx_strand_id
1 'polypeptide(L)'
;MQELKIETVSAEELVLNNQAKEDFKVAFSMQDNRKLKDLLHDEGIFFGKWNKGKCVNRLCATYHPGKFIESNFIGEEVNEGLSFDLNPNELTLEFRFFDFDPLFNSDQFPDVQTKFQDPIRQELKEIKFYFSLRFKEGKIVSIRRPRKVIADVTKLKAEN
;
A
#
# COMPACT_ATOMS: atom_id res chain seq x y z
N MET A 1 -21.00 -17.17 26.98
CA MET A 1 -19.76 -16.85 26.24
C MET A 1 -20.05 -17.04 24.77
N GLN A 2 -19.96 -15.99 23.96
CA GLN A 2 -20.07 -16.11 22.51
C GLN A 2 -18.69 -16.53 21.99
N GLU A 3 -18.60 -17.72 21.39
CA GLU A 3 -17.40 -18.16 20.69
C GLU A 3 -17.15 -17.21 19.52
N LEU A 4 -16.02 -16.49 19.57
CA LEU A 4 -15.47 -15.78 18.42
C LEU A 4 -15.09 -16.83 17.37
N LYS A 5 -16.01 -17.09 16.42
CA LYS A 5 -15.67 -17.81 15.19
C LYS A 5 -14.64 -16.98 14.45
N ILE A 6 -13.38 -17.40 14.53
CA ILE A 6 -12.34 -16.94 13.60
C ILE A 6 -12.74 -17.53 12.25
N GLU A 7 -13.35 -16.71 11.39
CA GLU A 7 -13.61 -17.12 10.01
C GLU A 7 -12.27 -17.41 9.34
N THR A 8 -11.99 -18.69 9.12
CA THR A 8 -10.82 -19.12 8.37
C THR A 8 -11.05 -18.83 6.89
N VAL A 9 -10.30 -17.85 6.37
CA VAL A 9 -10.22 -17.54 4.95
C VAL A 9 -9.77 -18.79 4.18
N SER A 10 -10.49 -19.16 3.12
CA SER A 10 -10.13 -20.34 2.32
C SER A 10 -8.83 -20.11 1.54
N ALA A 11 -8.16 -21.19 1.12
CA ALA A 11 -6.96 -21.08 0.29
C ALA A 11 -7.23 -20.38 -1.05
N GLU A 12 -8.39 -20.63 -1.65
CA GLU A 12 -8.83 -19.98 -2.89
C GLU A 12 -9.03 -18.47 -2.70
N GLU A 13 -9.68 -18.11 -1.60
CA GLU A 13 -9.91 -16.70 -1.23
C GLU A 13 -8.59 -15.97 -0.95
N LEU A 14 -7.60 -16.63 -0.34
CA LEU A 14 -6.26 -16.07 -0.17
C LEU A 14 -5.57 -15.81 -1.51
N VAL A 15 -5.72 -16.71 -2.49
CA VAL A 15 -5.17 -16.51 -3.84
C VAL A 15 -5.82 -15.30 -4.51
N LEU A 16 -7.15 -15.20 -4.47
CA LEU A 16 -7.88 -14.05 -5.04
C LEU A 16 -7.48 -12.72 -4.38
N ASN A 17 -7.38 -12.70 -3.05
CA ASN A 17 -7.01 -11.52 -2.30
C ASN A 17 -5.55 -11.10 -2.55
N ASN A 18 -4.65 -12.06 -2.71
CA ASN A 18 -3.27 -11.78 -3.11
C ASN A 18 -3.20 -11.22 -4.54
N GLN A 19 -3.97 -11.75 -5.48
CA GLN A 19 -4.03 -11.18 -6.83
C GLN A 19 -4.55 -9.74 -6.80
N ALA A 20 -5.63 -9.47 -6.06
CA ALA A 20 -6.17 -8.13 -5.91
C ALA A 20 -5.18 -7.15 -5.28
N LYS A 21 -4.33 -7.63 -4.36
CA LYS A 21 -3.22 -6.84 -3.78
C LYS A 21 -2.19 -6.46 -4.84
N GLU A 22 -1.73 -7.42 -5.65
CA GLU A 22 -0.75 -7.14 -6.71
C GLU A 22 -1.34 -6.21 -7.79
N ASP A 23 -2.59 -6.44 -8.19
CA ASP A 23 -3.29 -5.57 -9.13
C ASP A 23 -3.44 -4.14 -8.59
N PHE A 24 -3.67 -4.00 -7.27
CA PHE A 24 -3.74 -2.69 -6.64
C PHE A 24 -2.41 -1.95 -6.69
N LYS A 25 -1.29 -2.64 -6.42
CA LYS A 25 0.06 -2.03 -6.53
C LYS A 25 0.27 -1.47 -7.93
N VAL A 26 0.06 -2.30 -8.95
CA VAL A 26 0.22 -1.88 -10.36
C VAL A 26 -0.73 -0.74 -10.73
N ALA A 27 -2.02 -0.86 -10.39
CA ALA A 27 -3.02 0.14 -10.74
C ALA A 27 -2.78 1.48 -10.06
N PHE A 28 -2.33 1.48 -8.80
CA PHE A 28 -1.98 2.70 -8.07
C PHE A 28 -0.78 3.40 -8.71
N SER A 29 0.26 2.66 -9.03
CA SER A 29 1.50 3.21 -9.59
C SER A 29 1.34 3.73 -11.01
N MET A 30 0.55 3.02 -11.83
CA MET A 30 0.15 3.48 -13.16
C MET A 30 -0.91 4.58 -13.16
N GLN A 31 -1.46 4.93 -11.99
CA GLN A 31 -2.57 5.89 -11.86
C GLN A 31 -3.79 5.47 -12.71
N ASP A 32 -4.05 4.16 -12.83
CA ASP A 32 -5.14 3.63 -13.64
C ASP A 32 -6.47 3.70 -12.87
N ASN A 33 -7.20 4.79 -13.08
CA ASN A 33 -8.49 5.05 -12.44
C ASN A 33 -9.51 3.93 -12.65
N ARG A 34 -9.51 3.29 -13.83
CA ARG A 34 -10.51 2.26 -14.16
C ARG A 34 -10.21 0.99 -13.36
N LYS A 35 -8.96 0.50 -13.44
CA LYS A 35 -8.53 -0.67 -12.67
C LYS A 35 -8.68 -0.45 -11.17
N LEU A 36 -8.28 0.73 -10.66
CA LEU A 36 -8.48 1.05 -9.24
C LEU A 36 -9.96 0.96 -8.86
N LYS A 37 -10.87 1.55 -9.66
CA LYS A 37 -12.31 1.50 -9.39
C LYS A 37 -12.86 0.07 -9.41
N ASP A 38 -12.37 -0.76 -10.32
CA ASP A 38 -12.81 -2.15 -10.49
C ASP A 38 -12.32 -3.04 -9.33
N LEU A 39 -11.18 -2.74 -8.72
CA LEU A 39 -10.64 -3.45 -7.56
C LEU A 39 -11.41 -3.16 -6.26
N LEU A 40 -12.13 -2.06 -6.18
CA LEU A 40 -12.91 -1.71 -4.99
C LEU A 40 -14.19 -2.57 -4.90
N HIS A 41 -14.59 -2.96 -3.70
CA HIS A 41 -15.89 -3.58 -3.44
C HIS A 41 -17.01 -2.54 -3.50
N ASP A 42 -18.21 -2.89 -3.99
CA ASP A 42 -19.34 -1.95 -4.12
C ASP A 42 -19.83 -1.43 -2.77
N GLU A 43 -19.83 -2.29 -1.76
CA GLU A 43 -20.19 -1.96 -0.37
C GLU A 43 -18.98 -1.62 0.52
N GLY A 44 -17.81 -1.40 -0.08
CA GLY A 44 -16.59 -1.14 0.69
C GLY A 44 -16.60 0.20 1.41
N ILE A 45 -15.84 0.29 2.50
CA ILE A 45 -15.68 1.50 3.31
C ILE A 45 -14.30 2.08 3.06
N PHE A 46 -14.23 3.16 2.29
CA PHE A 46 -12.95 3.77 1.90
C PHE A 46 -12.74 5.09 2.64
N PHE A 47 -11.55 5.29 3.19
CA PHE A 47 -11.15 6.51 3.93
C PHE A 47 -12.25 7.00 4.90
N GLY A 48 -12.85 6.08 5.65
CA GLY A 48 -13.91 6.34 6.62
C GLY A 48 -15.33 6.19 6.09
N LYS A 49 -15.73 6.96 5.07
CA LYS A 49 -17.12 6.93 4.51
C LYS A 49 -17.20 7.32 3.03
N TRP A 50 -16.11 7.17 2.27
CA TRP A 50 -16.09 7.55 0.88
C TRP A 50 -16.58 6.42 -0.02
N ASN A 51 -17.24 6.81 -1.10
CA ASN A 51 -17.61 5.90 -2.18
C ASN A 51 -16.40 5.62 -3.08
N LYS A 52 -16.55 4.65 -4.01
CA LYS A 52 -15.50 4.27 -4.96
C LYS A 52 -14.88 5.44 -5.71
N GLY A 53 -15.70 6.33 -6.28
CA GLY A 53 -15.20 7.47 -7.06
C GLY A 53 -14.35 8.43 -6.24
N LYS A 54 -14.81 8.78 -5.03
CA LYS A 54 -14.04 9.63 -4.11
C LYS A 54 -12.74 8.94 -3.66
N CYS A 55 -12.77 7.62 -3.42
CA CYS A 55 -11.59 6.83 -3.09
C CYS A 55 -10.54 6.90 -4.20
N VAL A 56 -10.93 6.58 -5.44
CA VAL A 56 -10.03 6.61 -6.61
C VAL A 56 -9.45 8.00 -6.80
N ASN A 57 -10.28 9.04 -6.80
CA ASN A 57 -9.79 10.42 -6.94
C ASN A 57 -8.77 10.79 -5.85
N ARG A 58 -8.94 10.30 -4.62
CA ARG A 58 -7.95 10.53 -3.57
C ARG A 58 -6.66 9.77 -3.77
N LEU A 59 -6.74 8.50 -4.15
CA LEU A 59 -5.55 7.70 -4.44
C LEU A 59 -4.72 8.42 -5.51
N CYS A 60 -5.37 8.85 -6.58
CA CYS A 60 -4.69 9.53 -7.67
C CYS A 60 -4.22 10.95 -7.33
N ALA A 61 -4.95 11.66 -6.47
CA ALA A 61 -4.49 12.95 -5.95
C ALA A 61 -3.36 12.81 -4.90
N THR A 62 -3.14 11.62 -4.34
CA THR A 62 -2.11 11.39 -3.32
C THR A 62 -0.73 11.34 -3.97
N TYR A 63 -0.62 10.70 -5.14
CA TYR A 63 0.61 10.62 -5.89
C TYR A 63 0.38 11.13 -7.31
N HIS A 64 1.00 12.27 -7.63
CA HIS A 64 1.13 12.74 -8.99
C HIS A 64 2.61 12.95 -9.26
N PRO A 65 3.24 12.13 -10.12
CA PRO A 65 4.65 12.21 -10.50
C PRO A 65 5.21 13.63 -10.54
N GLY A 66 4.67 14.50 -11.40
CA GLY A 66 5.17 15.86 -11.60
C GLY A 66 4.93 16.85 -10.45
N LYS A 67 4.32 16.43 -9.34
CA LYS A 67 4.16 17.27 -8.14
C LYS A 67 5.31 17.09 -7.14
N PHE A 68 5.95 15.93 -7.13
CA PHE A 68 6.92 15.56 -6.10
C PHE A 68 8.25 15.07 -6.68
N ILE A 69 8.25 14.60 -7.93
CA ILE A 69 9.39 14.07 -8.65
C ILE A 69 9.61 14.98 -9.86
N GLU A 70 10.84 15.48 -9.98
CA GLU A 70 11.22 16.43 -11.05
C GLU A 70 11.76 15.69 -12.27
N SER A 71 12.21 14.44 -12.09
CA SER A 71 12.70 13.58 -13.17
C SER A 71 11.56 13.04 -14.04
N ASN A 72 11.85 12.86 -15.34
CA ASN A 72 10.98 12.10 -16.26
C ASN A 72 10.96 10.60 -15.97
N PHE A 73 11.83 10.15 -15.07
CA PHE A 73 12.04 8.77 -14.71
C PHE A 73 11.84 8.61 -13.20
N ILE A 74 10.98 7.68 -12.82
CA ILE A 74 10.56 7.43 -11.45
C ILE A 74 11.02 6.04 -11.07
N GLY A 75 11.75 5.95 -9.96
CA GLY A 75 11.95 4.68 -9.29
C GLY A 75 10.82 4.43 -8.30
N GLU A 76 10.43 3.16 -8.17
CA GLU A 76 9.36 2.74 -7.29
C GLU A 76 9.76 1.48 -6.52
N GLU A 77 9.47 1.47 -5.23
CA GLU A 77 9.53 0.29 -4.38
C GLU A 77 8.26 0.17 -3.55
N VAL A 78 7.74 -1.06 -3.38
CA VAL A 78 6.55 -1.32 -2.57
C VAL A 78 6.87 -2.36 -1.51
N ASN A 79 6.77 -1.96 -0.25
CA ASN A 79 7.01 -2.82 0.90
C ASN A 79 5.71 -3.18 1.60
N GLU A 80 5.68 -4.36 2.21
CA GLU A 80 4.52 -4.84 2.98
C GLU A 80 4.82 -4.82 4.48
N GLY A 81 3.81 -4.46 5.26
CA GLY A 81 3.82 -4.49 6.71
C GLY A 81 2.39 -4.60 7.23
N LEU A 82 2.20 -4.26 8.50
CA LEU A 82 0.93 -4.40 9.20
C LEU A 82 0.60 -3.12 9.97
N SER A 83 -0.68 -2.77 10.03
CA SER A 83 -1.14 -1.74 10.94
C SER A 83 -1.49 -2.35 12.31
N PHE A 84 -1.29 -1.58 13.37
CA PHE A 84 -1.62 -2.01 14.74
C PHE A 84 -2.44 -0.95 15.50
N ASP A 85 -3.12 -0.07 14.77
CA ASP A 85 -3.94 1.01 15.34
C ASP A 85 -5.41 0.60 15.55
N LEU A 86 -6.26 0.76 14.54
CA LEU A 86 -7.71 0.54 14.64
C LEU A 86 -8.09 -0.92 14.42
N ASN A 87 -7.46 -1.55 13.43
CA ASN A 87 -7.60 -2.99 13.14
C ASN A 87 -6.21 -3.61 13.19
N PRO A 88 -5.83 -4.24 14.30
CA PRO A 88 -4.55 -4.94 14.39
C PRO A 88 -4.39 -5.98 13.28
N ASN A 89 -3.19 -6.07 12.71
CA ASN A 89 -2.80 -7.02 11.67
C ASN A 89 -3.44 -6.78 10.29
N GLU A 90 -3.99 -5.58 10.03
CA GLU A 90 -4.42 -5.20 8.68
C GLU A 90 -3.18 -4.97 7.79
N LEU A 91 -3.15 -5.61 6.62
CA LEU A 91 -2.09 -5.43 5.63
C LEU A 91 -1.88 -3.94 5.35
N THR A 92 -0.63 -3.50 5.37
CA THR A 92 -0.25 -2.15 5.00
C THR A 92 0.80 -2.18 3.92
N LEU A 93 0.55 -1.43 2.86
CA LEU A 93 1.52 -1.19 1.79
C LEU A 93 2.21 0.15 2.02
N GLU A 94 3.54 0.15 1.97
CA GLU A 94 4.39 1.33 1.89
C GLU A 94 4.86 1.48 0.45
N PHE A 95 4.34 2.48 -0.26
CA PHE A 95 4.84 2.87 -1.58
C PHE A 95 5.93 3.90 -1.40
N ARG A 96 7.07 3.69 -2.06
CA ARG A 96 8.22 4.57 -2.07
C ARG A 96 8.46 4.99 -3.51
N PHE A 97 8.50 6.30 -3.76
CA PHE A 97 8.80 6.86 -5.07
C PHE A 97 9.99 7.80 -4.95
N PHE A 98 10.86 7.82 -5.96
CA PHE A 98 12.08 8.63 -5.95
C PHE A 98 12.50 9.04 -7.36
N ASP A 99 13.29 10.12 -7.45
CA ASP A 99 13.93 10.55 -8.69
C ASP A 99 14.95 9.47 -9.10
N PHE A 100 14.66 8.73 -10.17
CA PHE A 100 15.59 7.76 -10.75
C PHE A 100 16.01 8.29 -12.10
N ASP A 101 17.27 8.62 -12.34
CA ASP A 101 17.73 8.87 -13.71
C ASP A 101 18.76 7.80 -14.10
N PRO A 102 18.43 6.89 -15.04
CA PRO A 102 19.32 5.81 -15.43
C PRO A 102 20.62 6.29 -16.08
N LEU A 103 20.69 7.54 -16.55
CA LEU A 103 21.87 8.10 -17.21
C LEU A 103 22.82 8.83 -16.26
N PHE A 104 22.31 9.31 -15.12
CA PHE A 104 23.09 10.15 -14.20
C PHE A 104 23.31 9.51 -12.83
N ASN A 105 22.46 8.56 -12.44
CA ASN A 105 22.38 8.12 -11.05
C ASN A 105 22.50 6.58 -10.90
N SER A 106 22.71 5.82 -12.00
CA SER A 106 22.72 4.35 -11.99
C SER A 106 23.67 3.75 -10.94
N ASP A 107 24.83 4.35 -10.76
CA ASP A 107 25.89 3.85 -9.85
C ASP A 107 25.60 4.21 -8.37
N GLN A 108 24.65 5.11 -8.13
CA GLN A 108 24.19 5.54 -6.81
C GLN A 108 22.96 4.77 -6.32
N PHE A 109 22.40 3.89 -7.15
CA PHE A 109 21.36 2.95 -6.75
C PHE A 109 22.01 1.64 -6.31
N PRO A 110 22.31 1.44 -5.02
CA PRO A 110 22.65 0.12 -4.57
C PRO A 110 21.44 -0.79 -4.84
N ASP A 111 21.68 -2.05 -5.24
CA ASP A 111 20.66 -3.12 -5.37
C ASP A 111 19.96 -3.46 -4.01
N VAL A 112 20.04 -2.57 -3.04
CA VAL A 112 19.53 -2.74 -1.69
C VAL A 112 18.02 -2.54 -1.74
N GLN A 113 17.30 -3.66 -1.79
CA GLN A 113 15.88 -3.70 -1.46
C GLN A 113 15.67 -3.04 -0.10
N THR A 114 14.93 -1.93 -0.08
CA THR A 114 14.55 -1.31 1.19
C THR A 114 13.59 -2.22 1.94
N LYS A 115 13.60 -2.13 3.26
CA LYS A 115 12.62 -2.79 4.12
C LYS A 115 11.52 -1.80 4.48
N PHE A 116 10.36 -2.35 4.83
CA PHE A 116 9.23 -1.59 5.34
C PHE A 116 9.67 -0.69 6.51
N GLN A 117 9.33 0.60 6.46
CA GLN A 117 9.72 1.64 7.41
C GLN A 117 11.19 2.06 7.43
N ASP A 118 12.05 1.56 6.53
CA ASP A 118 13.41 2.11 6.43
C ASP A 118 13.35 3.63 6.19
N PRO A 119 14.30 4.42 6.73
CA PRO A 119 14.33 5.88 6.56
C PRO A 119 14.23 6.31 5.09
N ILE A 120 13.71 7.52 4.86
CA ILE A 120 13.70 8.10 3.50
C ILE A 120 15.13 8.39 3.05
N ARG A 121 15.42 8.06 1.79
CA ARG A 121 16.68 8.41 1.09
C ARG A 121 16.59 9.84 0.59
N GLN A 122 17.14 10.79 1.37
CA GLN A 122 17.04 12.22 1.06
C GLN A 122 17.76 12.56 -0.25
N GLU A 123 18.86 11.88 -0.52
CA GLU A 123 19.68 11.99 -1.73
C GLU A 123 18.92 11.64 -3.01
N LEU A 124 17.88 10.81 -2.92
CA LEU A 124 17.01 10.43 -4.04
C LEU A 124 15.69 11.21 -4.08
N LYS A 125 15.53 12.23 -3.22
CA LYS A 125 14.27 12.95 -2.99
C LYS A 125 13.08 12.00 -2.76
N GLU A 126 13.32 10.93 -2.02
CA GLU A 126 12.32 9.88 -1.83
C GLU A 126 11.10 10.35 -1.05
N ILE A 127 9.91 9.95 -1.51
CA ILE A 127 8.64 10.15 -0.82
C ILE A 127 8.01 8.79 -0.48
N LYS A 128 7.23 8.74 0.61
CA LYS A 128 6.57 7.51 1.07
C LYS A 128 5.08 7.72 1.32
N PHE A 129 4.27 6.74 0.94
CA PHE A 129 2.84 6.68 1.21
C PHE A 129 2.45 5.35 1.84
N TYR A 130 1.58 5.41 2.84
CA TYR A 130 1.07 4.23 3.53
C TYR A 130 -0.43 4.06 3.27
N PHE A 131 -0.82 2.84 2.91
CA PHE A 131 -2.22 2.44 2.80
C PHE A 131 -2.46 1.11 3.49
N SER A 132 -3.42 1.08 4.42
CA SER A 132 -3.91 -0.18 4.99
C SER A 132 -5.12 -0.66 4.22
N LEU A 133 -5.12 -1.95 3.88
CA LEU A 133 -6.05 -2.60 2.98
C LEU A 133 -6.69 -3.80 3.66
N ARG A 134 -8.00 -4.00 3.43
CA ARG A 134 -8.66 -5.29 3.66
C ARG A 134 -9.27 -5.78 2.37
N PHE A 135 -9.20 -7.10 2.20
CA PHE A 135 -9.69 -7.80 1.03
C PHE A 135 -10.78 -8.78 1.42
N LYS A 136 -11.70 -8.99 0.49
CA LYS A 136 -12.72 -10.03 0.51
C LYS A 136 -13.17 -10.28 -0.92
N GLU A 137 -13.31 -11.54 -1.30
CA GLU A 137 -13.76 -12.02 -2.61
C GLU A 137 -12.94 -11.41 -3.77
N GLY A 138 -11.62 -11.27 -3.58
CA GLY A 138 -10.73 -10.65 -4.56
C GLY A 138 -10.98 -9.15 -4.79
N LYS A 139 -11.66 -8.48 -3.85
CA LYS A 139 -11.93 -7.04 -3.89
C LYS A 139 -11.44 -6.36 -2.63
N ILE A 140 -11.11 -5.08 -2.75
CA ILE A 140 -10.74 -4.24 -1.62
C ILE A 140 -12.02 -3.74 -0.94
N VAL A 141 -12.27 -4.18 0.28
CA VAL A 141 -13.42 -3.76 1.08
C VAL A 141 -13.12 -2.56 1.98
N SER A 142 -11.83 -2.25 2.18
CA SER A 142 -11.40 -1.12 3.01
C SER A 142 -10.06 -0.58 2.55
N ILE A 143 -9.95 0.74 2.46
CA ILE A 143 -8.69 1.46 2.28
C ILE A 143 -8.65 2.59 3.29
N ARG A 144 -7.53 2.76 3.99
CA ARG A 144 -7.32 3.90 4.89
C ARG A 144 -5.85 4.29 4.98
N ARG A 145 -5.60 5.47 5.54
CA ARG A 145 -4.26 5.83 6.00
C ARG A 145 -4.07 5.32 7.44
N PRO A 146 -3.08 4.45 7.70
CA PRO A 146 -2.78 4.06 9.06
C PRO A 146 -2.16 5.20 9.85
N ARG A 147 -2.34 5.16 11.17
CA ARG A 147 -1.67 6.03 12.15
C ARG A 147 -0.43 5.37 12.74
N LYS A 148 -0.46 4.04 12.89
CA LYS A 148 0.64 3.24 13.42
C LYS A 148 0.82 1.97 12.59
N VAL A 149 2.05 1.72 12.15
CA VAL A 149 2.43 0.61 11.26
C VAL A 149 3.69 -0.07 11.78
N ILE A 150 3.84 -1.36 11.52
CA ILE A 150 4.97 -2.19 11.89
C ILE A 150 5.30 -3.18 10.78
N ALA A 151 6.57 -3.56 10.63
CA ALA A 151 6.98 -4.55 9.64
C ALA A 151 6.45 -5.96 9.94
N ASP A 152 6.43 -6.37 11.22
CA ASP A 152 6.00 -7.72 11.64
C ASP A 152 5.50 -7.69 13.10
N VAL A 153 4.46 -8.46 13.38
CA VAL A 153 3.88 -8.71 14.72
C VAL A 153 4.90 -9.31 15.69
N THR A 154 5.89 -10.07 15.21
CA THR A 154 6.94 -10.65 16.08
C THR A 154 7.71 -9.59 16.87
N LYS A 155 7.83 -8.37 16.34
CA LYS A 155 8.48 -7.23 17.02
C LYS A 155 7.67 -6.67 18.19
N LEU A 156 6.35 -6.85 18.22
CA LEU A 156 5.50 -6.40 19.35
C LEU A 156 5.70 -7.24 20.62
N LYS A 157 6.23 -8.46 20.50
CA LYS A 157 6.53 -9.31 21.67
C LYS A 157 7.84 -8.94 22.38
N ALA A 158 8.68 -8.12 21.76
CA ALA A 158 9.98 -7.71 22.32
C ALA A 158 9.90 -6.40 23.13
N GLU A 159 8.76 -5.70 23.12
CA GLU A 159 8.57 -4.41 23.78
C GLU A 159 7.62 -4.47 25.00
N ASN A 160 7.34 -5.68 25.53
CA ASN A 160 6.61 -5.88 26.79
C ASN A 160 7.46 -6.60 27.84
#